data_AF-A0A2K9EEF1-F1
#
_entry.id   AF-A0A2K9EEF1-F1
#
_cell.length_a   1.000
_cell.length_b   1.000
_cell.length_c   1.000
_cell.angle_alpha   90.00
_cell.angle_beta   90.00
_cell.angle_gamma   90.00
#
_symmetry.space_group_name_H-M   'P 1'
#
loop_
_entity.id
_entity.type
_entity.pdbx_description
1 polymer ?
#
loop_
_entity_poly.entity_id
_entity_poly.type
_entity_poly.pdbx_seq_one_letter_code
_entity_poly.pdbx_strand_id
1 'polypeptide(L)' 'MGERATIVCGQLPVENWHAFIDNPTIADAILDRLTSAAHRIELSGPSLRRKAI' A
#
# COMPACT_ATOMS: atom_id res chain seq x y z
N MET A 1 8.89 -12.23 -15.83
CA MET A 1 7.98 -11.86 -14.72
C MET A 1 8.84 -11.21 -13.64
N GLY A 2 8.60 -9.91 -13.38
CA GLY A 2 9.18 -9.10 -12.29
C GLY A 2 10.69 -9.18 -12.06
N GLU A 3 11.49 -8.36 -12.75
CA GLU A 3 12.95 -8.30 -12.49
C GLU A 3 13.30 -7.64 -11.14
N ARG A 4 12.35 -6.95 -10.48
CA ARG A 4 12.57 -6.16 -9.27
C ARG A 4 11.35 -6.21 -8.34
N ALA A 5 11.60 -6.24 -7.05
CA ALA A 5 10.59 -6.09 -6.00
C ALA A 5 10.47 -4.63 -5.57
N THR A 6 9.25 -4.19 -5.25
CA THR A 6 8.96 -2.85 -4.71
C THR A 6 8.21 -3.00 -3.40
N ILE A 7 8.64 -2.27 -2.36
CA ILE A 7 7.94 -2.20 -1.07
C ILE A 7 7.26 -0.84 -0.98
N VAL A 8 5.97 -0.85 -0.65
CA VAL A 8 5.18 0.36 -0.39
C VAL A 8 4.71 0.33 1.05
N CYS A 9 4.99 1.41 1.80
CA CYS A 9 4.55 1.57 3.18
C CYS A 9 3.58 2.76 3.26
N GLY A 10 2.42 2.54 3.87
CA GLY A 10 1.41 3.57 4.03
C GLY A 10 0.57 3.34 5.28
N GLN A 11 -0.12 4.40 5.72
CA GLN A 11 -1.12 4.30 6.78
C GLN A 11 -2.54 4.08 6.22
N LEU A 12 -2.71 4.30 4.91
CA LEU A 12 -3.98 4.09 4.24
C LEU A 12 -4.12 2.61 3.87
N PRO A 13 -5.17 1.90 4.32
CA PRO A 13 -5.47 0.54 3.86
C PRO A 13 -5.58 0.48 2.34
N VAL A 14 -5.11 -0.60 1.72
CA VAL A 14 -5.07 -0.77 0.25
C VAL A 14 -6.47 -0.68 -0.37
N GLU A 15 -7.50 -1.14 0.35
CA GLU A 15 -8.90 -1.04 -0.06
C GLU A 15 -9.36 0.42 -0.31
N ASN A 16 -8.76 1.38 0.38
CA ASN A 16 -9.12 2.80 0.27
C ASN A 16 -8.30 3.53 -0.79
N TRP A 17 -7.31 2.87 -1.43
CA TRP A 17 -6.43 3.53 -2.40
C TRP A 17 -7.17 3.94 -3.66
N HIS A 18 -8.13 3.12 -4.10
CA HIS A 18 -8.90 3.43 -5.31
C HIS A 18 -9.67 4.74 -5.16
N ALA A 19 -10.41 4.89 -4.07
CA ALA A 19 -11.17 6.09 -3.74
C ALA A 19 -10.29 7.31 -3.42
N PHE A 20 -9.06 7.09 -2.94
CA PHE A 20 -8.10 8.16 -2.66
C PHE A 20 -7.47 8.75 -3.93
N ILE A 21 -7.45 7.99 -5.03
CA ILE A 21 -6.90 8.44 -6.31
C ILE A 21 -8.04 9.08 -7.12
N ASP A 22 -7.99 10.40 -7.29
CA ASP A 22 -9.04 11.21 -7.93
C ASP A 22 -9.41 10.78 -9.37
N ASN A 23 -8.56 10.01 -10.04
CA ASN A 23 -8.81 9.51 -11.39
C ASN A 23 -8.97 7.97 -11.38
N PRO A 24 -10.16 7.45 -11.69
CA PRO A 24 -10.45 6.01 -11.61
C PRO A 24 -9.59 5.18 -12.57
N THR A 25 -9.32 5.68 -13.78
CA THR A 25 -8.48 4.98 -14.76
C THR A 25 -7.03 4.85 -14.29
N ILE A 26 -6.50 5.90 -13.63
CA ILE A 26 -5.17 5.84 -13.03
C ILE A 26 -5.17 4.94 -11.80
N ALA A 27 -6.21 4.98 -10.99
CA ALA A 27 -6.37 4.12 -9.82
C ALA A 27 -6.31 2.64 -10.20
N ASP A 28 -7.10 2.24 -11.20
CA ASP A 28 -7.10 0.87 -11.74
C ASP A 28 -5.71 0.47 -12.23
N ALA A 29 -5.08 1.30 -13.06
CA ALA A 29 -3.76 1.00 -13.63
C ALA A 29 -2.63 0.92 -12.60
N ILE A 30 -2.74 1.64 -11.48
CA ILE A 30 -1.78 1.56 -10.36
C ILE A 30 -2.05 0.29 -9.54
N LEU A 31 -3.30 0.04 -9.18
CA LEU A 31 -3.69 -1.11 -8.38
C LEU A 31 -3.39 -2.43 -9.10
N ASP A 32 -3.62 -2.51 -10.41
CA ASP A 32 -3.27 -3.69 -11.21
C ASP A 32 -1.78 -4.02 -11.15
N ARG A 33 -0.92 -2.99 -11.24
CA ARG A 33 0.53 -3.18 -11.19
C ARG A 33 1.03 -3.53 -9.80
N LEU A 34 0.51 -2.85 -8.78
CA LEU A 34 1.01 -2.99 -7.41
C LEU A 34 0.40 -4.19 -6.69
N THR A 35 -0.83 -4.59 -6.99
CA THR A 35 -1.55 -5.58 -6.18
C THR A 35 -1.67 -6.97 -6.81
N SER A 36 -1.45 -7.12 -8.11
CA SER A 36 -1.60 -8.40 -8.84
C SER A 36 -0.74 -9.54 -8.28
N ALA A 37 0.40 -9.24 -7.66
CA ALA A 37 1.27 -10.23 -7.00
C ALA A 37 1.83 -9.74 -5.65
N ALA A 38 1.12 -8.86 -4.95
CA ALA A 38 1.59 -8.30 -3.68
C ALA A 38 1.32 -9.20 -2.47
N HIS A 39 2.32 -9.29 -1.60
CA HIS A 39 2.12 -9.69 -0.22
C HIS A 39 1.66 -8.48 0.61
N ARG A 40 0.48 -8.58 1.22
CA ARG A 40 -0.08 -7.52 2.08
C ARG A 40 0.22 -7.85 3.53
N ILE A 41 0.79 -6.88 4.25
CA ILE A 41 1.09 -6.99 5.68
C ILE A 41 0.42 -5.82 6.39
N GLU A 42 -0.63 -6.11 7.14
CA GLU A 42 -1.30 -5.10 7.96
C GLU A 42 -0.58 -4.98 9.30
N LEU A 43 0.01 -3.81 9.53
CA LEU A 43 0.69 -3.49 10.77
C LEU A 43 -0.31 -2.89 11.75
N SER A 44 -0.34 -3.43 12.97
CA SER A 44 -1.20 -2.95 14.05
C SER A 44 -0.39 -2.71 15.33
N GLY A 45 -0.99 -1.97 16.26
CA GLY A 45 -0.39 -1.67 17.56
C GLY A 45 0.08 -0.22 17.73
N PRO A 46 0.56 0.14 18.93
CA PRO A 46 0.98 1.50 19.25
C PRO A 46 2.27 1.88 18.54
N SER A 47 2.44 3.19 18.28
CA SER A 47 3.69 3.71 17.72
C SER A 47 4.90 3.34 18.56
N LEU A 48 5.86 2.65 17.96
CA LEU A 48 7.12 2.29 18.61
C LEU A 48 7.99 3.51 18.96
N ARG A 49 7.74 4.69 18.35
CA ARG A 49 8.43 5.95 18.68
C ARG A 49 8.19 6.39 20.13
N ARG A 50 7.02 6.08 20.70
CA ARG A 50 6.68 6.40 22.10
C ARG A 50 7.49 5.59 23.13
N LYS A 51 8.15 4.50 22.71
CA LYS A 51 8.93 3.63 23.60
C LYS A 51 10.37 4.12 23.84
N ALA A 52 10.80 5.15 23.12
CA ALA A 52 12.17 5.66 23.13
C ALA A 52 12.37 6.91 24.01
N ILE A 53 11.49 7.14 24.98
CA ILE A 53 11.61 8.19 26.00
C ILE A 53 11.59 7.52 27.37
#